data_AF-A0A7Y3U0V8-F1
#
_entry.id   AF-A0A7Y3U0V8-F1
#
_cell.length_a   1.000
_cell.length_b   1.000
_cell.length_c   1.000
_cell.angle_alpha   90.00
_cell.angle_beta   90.00
_cell.angle_gamma   90.00
#
_symmetry.space_group_name_H-M   'P 1'
#
loop_
_entity.id
_entity.type
_entity.pdbx_description
1 polymer ?
#
loop_
_entity_poly.entity_id
_entity_poly.type
_entity_poly.pdbx_seq_one_letter_code
_entity_poly.pdbx_strand_id
1 'polypeptide(L)'
;MIPREITNDYLLSGLIYCGKCKAKMIGSSAKSGQHFYYACHNYIKRGKDICSARLIKKKEIELLIIEHIKTHILTEENLTELFNIVLNEINQHKRDSEDQVKIIDKQLEFYKKN
;
A
#
# COMPACT_ATOMS: atom_id res chain seq x y z
N MET A 1 -10.74 10.11 -3.36
CA MET A 1 -11.28 8.91 -2.69
C MET A 1 -10.16 8.31 -1.87
N ILE A 2 -10.29 8.28 -0.55
CA ILE A 2 -9.28 7.65 0.32
C ILE A 2 -9.60 6.14 0.36
N PRO A 3 -8.63 5.24 0.12
CA PRO A 3 -8.81 3.80 0.29
C PRO A 3 -9.43 3.46 1.66
N ARG A 4 -10.43 2.57 1.67
CA ARG A 4 -11.18 2.16 2.87
C ARG A 4 -10.29 1.59 3.97
N GLU A 5 -9.14 1.08 3.57
CA GLU A 5 -8.09 0.49 4.39
C GLU A 5 -7.39 1.55 5.27
N ILE A 6 -7.34 2.82 4.85
CA ILE A 6 -6.68 3.91 5.57
C ILE A 6 -7.56 4.44 6.73
N THR A 7 -8.88 4.29 6.64
CA THR A 7 -9.83 4.71 7.68
C THR A 7 -10.21 3.59 8.65
N ASN A 8 -9.67 2.39 8.46
CA ASN A 8 -10.02 1.21 9.25
C ASN A 8 -8.94 0.95 10.30
N ASP A 9 -9.33 0.78 11.55
CA ASP A 9 -8.40 0.44 12.63
C ASP A 9 -7.64 -0.86 12.38
N TYR A 10 -8.12 -1.71 11.46
CA TYR A 10 -7.51 -2.98 11.06
C TYR A 10 -6.81 -2.89 9.70
N LEU A 11 -5.49 -2.67 9.74
CA LEU A 11 -4.62 -2.48 8.58
C LEU A 11 -4.66 -3.61 7.55
N LEU A 12 -4.93 -4.84 7.99
CA LEU A 12 -4.84 -6.05 7.17
C LEU A 12 -6.21 -6.59 6.76
N SER A 13 -7.30 -5.88 7.11
CA SER A 13 -8.65 -6.38 6.86
C SER A 13 -8.88 -6.55 5.37
N GLY A 14 -9.15 -7.77 4.92
CA GLY A 14 -9.33 -8.11 3.51
C GLY A 14 -8.05 -8.31 2.70
N LEU A 15 -6.87 -8.06 3.29
CA LEU A 15 -5.55 -8.37 2.72
C LEU A 15 -5.08 -9.77 3.14
N ILE A 16 -5.38 -10.19 4.38
CA ILE A 16 -5.01 -11.51 4.88
C ILE A 16 -6.14 -12.53 4.73
N TYR A 17 -5.75 -13.78 4.48
CA TYR A 17 -6.65 -14.90 4.22
C TYR A 17 -6.50 -15.99 5.28
N CYS A 18 -7.60 -16.65 5.59
CA CYS A 18 -7.64 -17.72 6.56
C CYS A 18 -6.82 -18.93 6.08
N GLY A 19 -5.86 -19.38 6.88
CA GLY A 19 -5.04 -20.55 6.57
C GLY A 19 -5.84 -21.85 6.36
N LYS A 20 -7.03 -21.98 6.97
CA LYS A 20 -7.88 -23.18 6.88
C LYS A 20 -8.81 -23.18 5.68
N CYS A 21 -9.70 -22.21 5.58
CA CYS A 21 -10.77 -22.20 4.56
C CYS A 21 -10.54 -21.18 3.43
N LYS A 22 -9.39 -20.48 3.44
CA LYS A 22 -9.01 -19.46 2.45
C LYS A 22 -9.97 -18.26 2.31
N ALA A 23 -11.02 -18.17 3.12
CA ALA A 23 -11.84 -16.97 3.19
C ALA A 23 -11.04 -15.78 3.75
N LYS A 24 -11.40 -14.56 3.37
CA LYS A 24 -10.81 -13.33 3.93
C LYS A 24 -10.93 -13.30 5.45
N MET A 25 -9.94 -12.70 6.11
CA MET A 25 -10.03 -12.38 7.54
C MET A 25 -10.42 -10.91 7.72
N ILE A 26 -11.21 -10.66 8.76
CA ILE A 26 -11.76 -9.35 9.10
C ILE A 26 -11.39 -8.98 10.53
N GLY A 27 -11.39 -7.68 10.82
CA GLY A 27 -11.24 -7.18 12.18
C GLY A 27 -12.38 -7.63 13.10
N SER A 28 -12.04 -8.01 14.33
CA SER A 28 -12.97 -8.40 15.38
C SER A 28 -12.46 -7.92 16.74
N SER A 29 -13.35 -7.40 17.57
CA SER A 29 -13.05 -7.01 18.95
C SER A 29 -13.76 -7.93 19.94
N ALA A 30 -13.18 -8.09 21.12
CA ALA A 30 -13.74 -8.84 22.23
C ALA A 30 -13.70 -8.01 23.51
N LYS A 31 -14.50 -8.41 24.51
CA LYS A 31 -14.66 -7.71 25.80
C LYS A 31 -14.85 -6.20 25.62
N SER A 32 -15.86 -5.83 24.84
CA SER A 32 -16.23 -4.42 24.59
C SER A 32 -15.07 -3.55 24.09
N GLY A 33 -14.24 -4.09 23.19
CA GLY A 33 -13.12 -3.33 22.60
C GLY A 33 -11.81 -3.37 23.38
N GLN A 34 -11.69 -4.19 24.43
CA GLN A 34 -10.41 -4.33 25.16
C GLN A 34 -9.38 -5.19 24.41
N HIS A 35 -9.84 -6.07 23.53
CA HIS A 35 -8.97 -6.98 22.78
C HIS A 35 -9.33 -6.97 21.29
N PHE A 36 -8.32 -6.91 20.43
CA PHE A 36 -8.48 -6.80 18.98
C PHE A 36 -7.80 -7.97 18.25
N TYR A 37 -8.52 -8.56 17.31
CA TYR A 37 -8.12 -9.75 16.58
C TYR A 37 -8.49 -9.66 15.10
N TYR A 38 -7.80 -10.45 14.29
CA TYR A 38 -8.28 -10.87 12.99
C TYR A 38 -8.98 -12.21 13.10
N ALA A 39 -10.17 -12.30 12.51
CA ALA A 39 -11.02 -13.49 12.54
C ALA A 39 -11.38 -13.91 11.11
N CYS A 40 -11.47 -15.22 10.88
CA CYS A 40 -11.96 -15.73 9.60
C CYS A 40 -13.42 -15.29 9.37
N HIS A 41 -13.72 -14.74 8.18
CA HIS A 41 -15.06 -14.28 7.85
C HIS A 41 -16.12 -15.40 7.98
N ASN A 42 -15.82 -16.62 7.52
CA ASN A 42 -16.75 -17.75 7.63
C ASN A 42 -16.95 -18.21 9.08
N TYR A 43 -15.91 -18.16 9.92
CA TYR A 43 -16.05 -18.43 11.35
C TYR A 43 -17.01 -17.42 12.00
N ILE A 44 -16.83 -16.13 11.73
CA ILE A 44 -17.66 -15.07 12.31
C ILE A 44 -19.11 -15.14 11.82
N LYS A 45 -19.32 -15.35 10.51
CA LYS A 45 -20.66 -15.30 9.91
C LYS A 45 -21.44 -16.61 10.00
N ARG A 46 -20.76 -17.75 10.06
CA ARG A 46 -21.39 -19.08 9.94
C ARG A 46 -20.99 -20.05 11.07
N GLY A 47 -20.17 -19.61 12.01
CA GLY A 47 -19.81 -20.39 13.18
C GLY A 47 -18.62 -21.33 13.00
N LYS A 48 -18.26 -21.98 14.11
CA LYS A 48 -17.08 -22.86 14.24
C LYS A 48 -17.18 -24.13 13.41
N ASP A 49 -18.38 -24.61 13.16
CA ASP A 49 -18.63 -25.82 12.36
C ASP A 49 -18.19 -25.63 10.90
N ILE A 50 -18.30 -24.41 10.38
CA ILE A 50 -17.84 -24.07 9.03
C ILE A 50 -16.34 -23.80 8.98
N CYS A 51 -15.78 -23.15 10.00
CA CYS A 51 -14.35 -22.93 10.08
C CYS A 51 -13.87 -22.80 11.52
N SER A 52 -13.01 -23.71 11.96
CA SER A 52 -12.43 -23.71 13.31
C SER A 52 -11.10 -22.94 13.38
N ALA A 53 -10.92 -21.90 12.56
CA ALA A 53 -9.71 -21.08 12.58
C ALA A 53 -9.61 -20.29 13.89
N ARG A 54 -8.39 -20.20 14.44
CA ARG A 54 -8.13 -19.40 15.64
C ARG A 54 -8.15 -17.91 15.30
N LEU A 55 -8.53 -17.10 16.28
CA LEU A 55 -8.36 -15.66 16.24
C LEU A 55 -6.86 -15.33 16.29
N ILE A 56 -6.42 -14.38 15.45
CA ILE A 56 -5.03 -13.90 15.42
C ILE A 56 -5.01 -12.54 16.11
N LYS A 57 -4.13 -12.32 17.09
CA LYS A 57 -4.04 -11.01 17.76
C LYS A 57 -3.61 -9.95 16.75
N LYS A 58 -4.38 -8.85 16.68
CA LYS A 58 -4.18 -7.74 15.74
C LYS A 58 -2.75 -7.20 15.81
N LYS A 59 -2.31 -6.84 17.03
CA LYS A 59 -0.99 -6.24 17.27
C LYS A 59 0.17 -7.13 16.81
N GLU A 60 0.09 -8.43 17.09
CA GLU A 60 1.19 -9.36 16.78
C GLU A 60 1.37 -9.53 15.26
N ILE A 61 0.29 -9.76 14.52
CA ILE A 61 0.38 -9.95 13.07
C ILE A 61 0.70 -8.65 12.32
N GLU A 62 0.17 -7.51 12.77
CA GLU A 62 0.49 -6.22 12.16
C GLU A 62 1.96 -5.84 12.38
N LEU A 63 2.48 -6.01 13.61
CA LEU A 63 3.90 -5.77 13.88
C LEU A 63 4.78 -6.70 13.04
N LEU A 64 4.45 -7.98 12.95
CA LEU A 64 5.20 -8.92 12.13
C LEU A 64 5.29 -8.47 10.67
N ILE A 65 4.16 -8.04 10.08
CA ILE A 65 4.13 -7.58 8.68
C ILE A 65 4.88 -6.27 8.51
N ILE A 66 4.71 -5.31 9.43
CA ILE A 66 5.42 -4.03 9.41
C ILE A 66 6.93 -4.27 9.43
N GLU A 67 7.41 -5.13 10.33
CA GLU A 67 8.83 -5.45 10.41
C GLU A 67 9.31 -6.16 9.16
N HIS A 68 8.53 -7.06 8.57
CA HIS A 68 8.88 -7.69 7.30
C HIS A 68 9.00 -6.68 6.15
N ILE A 69 8.07 -5.72 6.06
CA ILE A 69 8.12 -4.63 5.07
C ILE A 69 9.38 -3.79 5.27
N LYS A 70 9.69 -3.39 6.50
CA LYS A 70 10.91 -2.60 6.78
C LYS A 70 12.19 -3.33 6.39
N THR A 71 12.25 -4.62 6.69
CA THR A 71 13.47 -5.42 6.53
C THR A 71 13.71 -5.93 5.13
N HIS A 72 12.67 -6.06 4.29
CA HIS A 72 12.79 -6.67 2.96
C HIS A 72 12.38 -5.74 1.82
N ILE A 73 11.55 -4.74 2.08
CA ILE A 73 11.02 -3.84 1.06
C ILE A 73 11.62 -2.44 1.21
N LEU A 74 11.61 -1.88 2.43
CA LEU A 74 12.12 -0.54 2.70
C LEU A 74 13.61 -0.57 3.10
N THR A 75 14.40 -1.37 2.39
CA THR A 75 15.85 -1.45 2.57
C THR A 75 16.54 -0.25 1.93
N GLU A 76 17.77 0.03 2.35
CA GLU A 76 18.56 1.14 1.80
C GLU A 76 18.78 0.97 0.30
N GLU A 77 19.00 -0.27 -0.16
CA GLU A 77 19.17 -0.60 -1.58
C GLU A 77 17.92 -0.27 -2.38
N ASN A 78 16.75 -0.76 -1.94
CA ASN A 78 15.49 -0.53 -2.64
C ASN A 78 15.09 0.96 -2.64
N LEU A 79 15.36 1.67 -1.54
CA LEU A 79 15.09 3.10 -1.43
C LEU A 79 16.02 3.91 -2.34
N THR A 80 17.29 3.50 -2.46
CA THR A 80 18.26 4.14 -3.36
C THR A 80 17.88 3.90 -4.82
N GLU A 81 17.45 2.68 -5.17
CA GLU A 81 16.95 2.37 -6.51
C GLU A 81 15.71 3.21 -6.84
N LEU A 82 14.74 3.27 -5.93
CA LEU A 82 13.54 4.12 -6.09
C LEU A 82 13.92 5.59 -6.27
N PHE A 83 14.84 6.12 -5.47
CA PHE A 83 15.32 7.49 -5.59
C PHE A 83 15.92 7.76 -6.97
N ASN A 84 16.75 6.85 -7.48
CA ASN A 84 17.36 6.99 -8.81
C ASN A 84 16.33 6.97 -9.93
N ILE A 85 15.31 6.11 -9.83
CA ILE A 85 14.20 6.07 -10.80
C ILE A 85 13.49 7.43 -10.84
N VAL A 86 13.10 7.95 -9.67
CA VAL A 86 12.40 9.23 -9.55
C VAL A 86 13.27 10.39 -10.03
N LEU A 87 14.56 10.40 -9.67
CA LEU A 87 15.49 11.43 -10.11
C LEU A 87 15.67 11.44 -11.63
N ASN A 88 15.76 10.25 -12.24
CA ASN A 88 15.87 10.11 -13.68
C ASN A 88 14.62 10.64 -14.39
N GLU A 89 13.43 10.31 -13.87
CA GLU A 89 12.15 10.79 -14.40
C GLU A 89 12.04 12.32 -14.32
N ILE A 90 12.39 12.92 -13.17
CA ILE A 90 12.42 14.38 -13.00
C ILE A 90 13.38 15.03 -14.01
N ASN A 91 14.59 14.47 -14.17
CA ASN A 91 15.58 15.01 -15.08
C ASN A 91 15.17 14.86 -16.56
N GLN A 92 14.47 13.78 -16.92
CA GLN A 92 13.90 13.60 -18.25
C GLN A 92 12.83 14.66 -18.52
N HIS A 93 11.85 14.82 -17.63
CA HIS A 93 10.82 15.85 -17.77
C HIS A 93 11.39 17.26 -17.88
N LYS A 94 12.47 17.56 -17.14
CA LYS A 94 13.14 18.85 -17.24
C LYS A 94 13.77 19.08 -18.62
N ARG A 95 14.50 18.07 -19.14
CA ARG A 95 15.10 18.15 -20.48
C ARG A 95 14.04 18.33 -21.56
N ASP A 96 12.96 17.55 -21.50
CA ASP A 96 11.87 17.63 -22.49
C ASP A 96 11.22 19.02 -22.47
N SER A 97 11.02 19.59 -21.28
CA SER A 97 10.48 20.95 -21.14
C SER A 97 11.44 22.01 -21.69
N GLU A 98 12.74 21.89 -21.42
CA GLU A 98 13.77 22.79 -21.97
C GLU A 98 13.84 22.72 -23.49
N ASP A 99 13.70 21.53 -24.07
CA ASP A 99 13.69 21.36 -25.53
C ASP A 99 12.42 21.93 -26.16
N GLN A 100 11.26 21.81 -25.51
CA GLN A 100 10.02 22.47 -25.95
C GLN A 100 10.17 24.00 -25.93
N VAL A 101 10.76 24.57 -24.88
CA VAL A 101 11.02 26.02 -24.81
C VAL A 101 11.91 26.47 -25.96
N LYS A 102 13.01 25.77 -26.24
CA LYS A 102 13.90 26.09 -27.38
C LYS A 102 13.17 26.05 -28.72
N ILE A 103 12.25 25.10 -28.90
CA ILE A 103 11.45 25.00 -30.14
C ILE A 103 10.54 26.21 -30.27
N ILE A 104 9.82 26.57 -29.20
CA ILE A 104 8.91 27.72 -29.18
C ILE A 104 9.67 29.02 -29.42
N ASP A 105 10.82 29.22 -28.78
CA ASP A 105 11.65 30.42 -28.97
C ASP A 105 12.08 30.59 -30.43
N LYS A 106 12.53 29.50 -31.08
CA LYS A 106 12.87 29.51 -32.52
C LYS A 106 11.67 29.87 -33.40
N GLN A 107 10.48 29.37 -33.07
CA GLN A 107 9.25 29.73 -33.79
C GLN A 107 8.94 31.21 -33.63
N LEU A 108 9.05 31.75 -32.42
CA LEU A 108 8.83 33.18 -32.15
C LEU A 108 9.83 34.06 -32.91
N GLU A 109 11.10 33.69 -32.98
CA GLU A 109 12.11 34.41 -33.76
C GLU A 109 11.79 34.42 -35.26
N PHE A 110 11.33 33.30 -35.80
CA PHE A 110 10.88 33.20 -37.19
C PHE A 110 9.71 34.15 -37.47
N TYR A 111 8.69 34.19 -36.60
CA TYR A 111 7.54 35.08 -36.78
C TYR A 111 7.87 36.56 -36.59
N LYS A 112 8.88 36.92 -35.77
CA LYS A 112 9.31 38.32 -35.59
C LYS A 112 10.12 38.89 -36.76
N LYS A 113 10.68 38.04 -37.62
CA LYS A 113 11.46 38.43 -38.81
C LYS A 113 10.61 38.59 -40.07
N ASN A 114 9.37 38.11 -40.06
CA ASN A 114 8.36 38.33 -41.11
C ASN A 114 7.41 39.43 -40.67
#